data_AF-A0A430S4R3-F1
#
_entry.id   AF-A0A430S4R3-F1
#
_cell.length_a   1.000
_cell.length_b   1.000
_cell.length_c   1.000
_cell.angle_alpha   90.00
_cell.angle_beta   90.00
_cell.angle_gamma   90.00
#
_symmetry.space_group_name_H-M   'P 1'
#
loop_
_entity.id
_entity.type
_entity.pdbx_description
1 polymer ?
#
loop_
_entity_poly.entity_id
_entity_poly.type
_entity_poly.pdbx_seq_one_letter_code
_entity_poly.pdbx_strand_id
1 'polypeptide(L)'
;MRARFQLLLGPDGAGPEGLPLELSWDGGMLKGVLRQENPVLGEIHLAFQSRLEGLRLSPLPLPPPSLEVGGEVQPQREGLLLKLEVALALPEGKSWGERAFSRLLQAVFFHLLGKTLSQQRGIGV
;
A
#
# COMPACT_ATOMS: atom_id res chain seq x y z
N MET A 1 2.83 5.97 -11.07
CA MET A 1 3.41 4.61 -11.13
C MET A 1 2.59 3.69 -10.22
N ARG A 2 2.64 2.37 -10.42
CA ARG A 2 1.98 1.38 -9.53
C ARG A 2 2.95 0.29 -9.13
N ALA A 3 2.88 -0.17 -7.88
CA ALA A 3 3.56 -1.36 -7.39
C ALA A 3 2.55 -2.48 -7.17
N ARG A 4 3.00 -3.73 -7.34
CA ARG A 4 2.20 -4.91 -7.09
C ARG A 4 2.88 -5.79 -6.06
N PHE A 5 2.13 -6.28 -5.08
CA PHE A 5 2.65 -7.23 -4.11
C PHE A 5 1.53 -8.10 -3.54
N GLN A 6 1.95 -9.14 -2.83
CA GLN A 6 1.04 -10.13 -2.26
C GLN A 6 1.21 -10.12 -0.75
N LEU A 7 0.08 -10.16 -0.05
CA LEU A 7 0.02 -10.28 1.40
C LEU A 7 -0.88 -11.45 1.76
N LEU A 8 -0.48 -12.24 2.74
CA LEU A 8 -1.34 -13.24 3.36
C LEU A 8 -1.86 -12.65 4.68
N LEU A 9 -3.18 -12.53 4.81
CA LEU A 9 -3.82 -12.23 6.08
C LEU A 9 -4.17 -13.53 6.79
N GLY A 10 -3.95 -13.58 8.10
CA GLY A 10 -4.37 -14.69 8.94
C GLY A 10 -5.91 -14.80 9.05
N PRO A 11 -6.43 -15.85 9.70
CA PRO A 11 -7.87 -16.08 9.84
C PRO A 11 -8.61 -14.95 10.57
N ASP A 12 -7.92 -14.23 11.45
CA ASP A 12 -8.47 -13.08 12.19
C ASP A 12 -8.34 -11.75 11.42
N GLY A 13 -7.88 -11.77 10.17
CA GLY A 13 -7.65 -10.59 9.35
C GLY A 13 -6.37 -9.81 9.70
N ALA A 14 -5.54 -10.34 10.61
CA ALA A 14 -4.25 -9.76 10.95
C ALA A 14 -3.26 -9.85 9.77
N GLY A 15 -2.55 -8.76 9.51
CA GLY A 15 -1.49 -8.69 8.51
C GLY A 15 -0.18 -9.34 8.97
N PRO A 16 0.79 -9.55 8.06
CA PRO A 16 2.11 -10.04 8.41
C PRO A 16 2.84 -9.07 9.36
N GLU A 17 3.46 -9.59 10.41
CA GLU A 17 4.29 -8.79 11.30
C GLU A 17 5.57 -8.30 10.59
N GLY A 18 6.06 -7.13 11.00
CA GLY A 18 7.30 -6.54 10.48
C GLY A 18 7.16 -5.79 9.15
N LEU A 19 5.95 -5.71 8.58
CA LEU A 19 5.66 -4.72 7.55
C LEU A 19 5.42 -3.36 8.20
N PRO A 20 5.87 -2.26 7.58
CA PRO A 20 5.57 -0.93 8.09
C PRO A 20 4.15 -0.50 7.67
N LEU A 21 3.21 -1.45 7.68
CA LEU A 21 1.86 -1.36 7.15
C LEU A 21 0.88 -1.80 8.24
N GLU A 22 0.11 -0.86 8.74
CA GLU A 22 -1.00 -1.15 9.64
C GLU A 22 -2.22 -1.49 8.81
N LEU A 23 -2.83 -2.65 9.04
CA LEU A 23 -4.00 -3.14 8.31
C LEU A 23 -5.16 -3.41 9.25
N SER A 24 -6.35 -3.02 8.81
CA SER A 24 -7.61 -3.36 9.45
C SER A 24 -8.59 -3.83 8.39
N TRP A 25 -9.21 -4.97 8.63
CA TRP A 25 -10.25 -5.56 7.79
C TRP A 25 -11.57 -5.59 8.56
N ASP A 26 -12.57 -4.83 8.11
CA ASP A 26 -13.87 -4.76 8.77
C ASP A 26 -15.00 -4.60 7.75
N GLY A 27 -16.02 -5.46 7.82
CA GLY A 27 -17.24 -5.34 7.01
C GLY A 27 -17.01 -5.27 5.50
N GLY A 28 -15.97 -5.94 4.98
CA GLY A 28 -15.58 -5.85 3.56
C GLY A 28 -14.84 -4.56 3.20
N MET A 29 -14.34 -3.82 4.19
CA MET A 29 -13.48 -2.67 4.01
C MET A 29 -12.06 -3.02 4.47
N LEU A 30 -11.09 -2.80 3.58
CA LEU A 30 -9.67 -2.82 3.92
C LEU A 30 -9.23 -1.38 4.18
N LYS A 31 -8.67 -1.12 5.36
CA LYS A 31 -8.09 0.18 5.73
C LYS A 31 -6.66 -0.03 6.19
N GLY A 32 -5.86 0.99 6.04
CA GLY A 32 -4.53 0.95 6.60
C GLY A 32 -3.74 2.22 6.46
N VAL A 33 -2.56 2.19 7.07
CA VAL A 33 -1.56 3.26 6.98
C VAL A 33 -0.23 2.61 6.69
N LEU A 34 0.40 3.03 5.60
CA LEU A 34 1.80 2.73 5.34
C LEU A 34 2.65 3.81 6.02
N ARG A 35 3.46 3.40 6.99
CA ARG A 35 4.50 4.24 7.58
C ARG A 35 5.78 4.01 6.80
N GLN A 36 6.52 5.05 6.47
CA GLN A 36 7.77 4.88 5.76
C GLN A 36 8.71 6.03 6.09
N GLU A 37 9.98 5.72 6.32
CA GLU A 37 11.01 6.75 6.34
C GLU A 37 11.31 7.19 4.90
N ASN A 38 11.11 8.48 4.63
CA ASN A 38 11.49 9.12 3.39
C ASN A 38 12.72 10.00 3.61
N PRO A 39 13.79 9.86 2.81
CA PRO A 39 15.03 10.61 3.02
C PRO A 39 14.87 12.12 2.80
N VAL A 40 13.81 12.56 2.12
CA VAL A 40 13.52 13.97 1.84
C VAL A 40 12.48 14.54 2.81
N LEU A 41 11.45 13.76 3.14
CA LEU A 41 10.29 14.22 3.91
C LEU A 41 10.28 13.78 5.38
N GLY A 42 11.24 12.95 5.81
CA GLY A 42 11.19 12.29 7.11
C GLY A 42 10.17 11.15 7.13
N GLU A 43 9.61 10.85 8.29
CA GLU A 43 8.58 9.81 8.42
C GLU A 43 7.28 10.27 7.73
N ILE A 44 6.80 9.49 6.77
CA ILE A 44 5.54 9.72 6.06
C ILE A 44 4.52 8.66 6.43
N HIS A 45 3.28 9.10 6.65
CA HIS A 45 2.13 8.23 6.91
C HIS A 45 1.16 8.35 5.75
N LEU A 46 0.98 7.27 5.01
CA LEU A 46 0.11 7.25 3.83
C LEU A 46 -1.07 6.34 4.09
N ALA A 47 -2.21 6.97 4.35
CA ALA A 47 -3.46 6.27 4.58
C ALA A 47 -4.06 5.76 3.27
N PHE A 48 -4.81 4.67 3.37
CA PHE A 48 -5.65 4.15 2.30
C PHE A 48 -6.92 3.50 2.83
N GLN A 49 -7.88 3.41 1.92
CA GLN A 49 -9.10 2.68 2.16
C GLN A 49 -9.56 2.04 0.86
N SER A 50 -10.04 0.80 0.95
CA SER A 50 -10.51 0.01 -0.18
C SER A 50 -11.75 -0.76 0.21
N ARG A 51 -12.72 -0.85 -0.70
CA ARG A 51 -13.93 -1.66 -0.53
C ARG A 51 -13.79 -2.96 -1.30
N LEU A 52 -14.20 -4.07 -0.69
CA LEU A 52 -14.35 -5.35 -1.33
C LEU A 52 -15.67 -5.39 -2.10
N GLU A 53 -15.57 -5.69 -3.39
CA GLU A 53 -16.69 -5.91 -4.31
C GLU A 53 -16.52 -7.30 -4.93
N GLY A 54 -17.19 -8.30 -4.33
CA GLY A 54 -16.95 -9.71 -4.67
C GLY A 54 -15.56 -10.16 -4.22
N LEU A 55 -14.67 -10.41 -5.19
CA LEU A 55 -13.26 -10.75 -4.94
C LEU A 55 -12.30 -9.61 -5.29
N ARG A 56 -12.82 -8.42 -5.59
CA ARG A 56 -12.02 -7.27 -6.03
C ARG A 56 -11.94 -6.21 -4.93
N LEU A 57 -10.73 -5.70 -4.68
CA LEU A 57 -10.53 -4.51 -3.86
C LEU A 57 -10.52 -3.27 -4.76
N SER A 58 -11.49 -2.39 -4.54
CA SER A 58 -11.65 -1.11 -5.23
C SER A 58 -11.19 0.03 -4.30
N PRO A 59 -10.21 0.87 -4.68
CA PRO A 59 -9.74 1.96 -3.83
C PRO A 59 -10.85 3.00 -3.64
N LEU A 60 -10.97 3.52 -2.42
CA LEU A 60 -11.79 4.69 -2.11
C LEU A 60 -10.94 5.96 -2.15
N PRO A 61 -11.44 7.05 -2.72
CA PRO A 61 -10.69 8.30 -2.82
C PRO A 61 -10.43 8.89 -1.45
N LEU A 62 -9.17 9.25 -1.18
CA LEU A 62 -8.73 9.96 0.02
C LEU A 62 -7.96 11.22 -0.39
N PRO A 63 -7.99 12.30 0.42
CA PRO A 63 -7.20 13.51 0.13
C PRO A 63 -5.71 13.18 0.08
N PRO A 64 -4.95 13.72 -0.89
CA PRO A 64 -3.52 13.48 -0.97
C PRO A 64 -2.76 14.23 0.16
N PRO A 65 -1.60 13.71 0.61
CA PRO A 65 -0.97 12.48 0.16
C PRO A 65 -1.62 11.22 0.75
N SER A 66 -1.94 10.26 -0.12
CA SER A 66 -2.62 9.02 0.24
C SER A 66 -2.19 7.88 -0.69
N LEU A 67 -2.53 6.63 -0.36
CA LEU A 67 -2.37 5.52 -1.28
C LEU A 67 -3.71 5.14 -1.90
N GLU A 68 -3.67 4.85 -3.19
CA GLU A 68 -4.71 4.09 -3.86
C GLU A 68 -4.32 2.62 -3.78
N VAL A 69 -5.08 1.84 -3.00
CA VAL A 69 -4.87 0.40 -2.86
C VAL A 69 -6.05 -0.31 -3.50
N GLY A 70 -5.78 -1.05 -4.56
CA GLY A 70 -6.75 -1.94 -5.20
C GLY A 70 -6.20 -3.35 -5.30
N GLY A 71 -6.94 -4.23 -5.97
CA GLY A 71 -6.42 -5.57 -6.26
C GLY A 71 -7.47 -6.67 -6.23
N GLU A 72 -7.02 -7.88 -5.92
CA GLU A 72 -7.84 -9.07 -5.83
C GLU A 72 -7.65 -9.78 -4.49
N VAL A 73 -8.70 -10.44 -4.03
CA VAL A 73 -8.72 -11.26 -2.82
C VAL A 73 -8.99 -12.69 -3.21
N GLN A 74 -8.14 -13.59 -2.74
CA GLN A 74 -8.27 -15.02 -2.97
C GLN A 74 -8.38 -15.74 -1.62
N PRO A 75 -9.51 -16.40 -1.32
CA PRO A 75 -9.64 -17.23 -0.13
C PRO A 75 -8.62 -18.36 -0.16
N GLN A 76 -7.95 -18.59 0.97
CA GLN A 76 -7.04 -19.71 1.20
C GLN A 76 -7.55 -20.56 2.35
N ARG A 77 -6.99 -21.78 2.51
CA ARG A 77 -7.38 -22.69 3.61
C ARG A 77 -7.20 -22.06 5.00
N GLU A 78 -6.20 -21.19 5.16
CA GLU A 78 -5.84 -20.55 6.44
C GLU A 78 -5.75 -19.02 6.31
N GLY A 79 -6.72 -18.40 5.64
CA GLY A 79 -6.84 -16.94 5.58
C GLY A 79 -7.12 -16.37 4.18
N LEU A 80 -6.63 -15.16 3.92
CA LEU A 80 -6.89 -14.43 2.67
C LEU A 80 -5.58 -14.02 1.99
N LEU A 81 -5.39 -14.45 0.74
CA LEU A 81 -4.31 -13.95 -0.10
C LEU A 81 -4.78 -12.67 -0.82
N LEU A 82 -4.18 -11.54 -0.48
CA LEU A 82 -4.40 -10.25 -1.12
C LEU A 82 -3.35 -10.03 -2.21
N LYS A 83 -3.79 -9.86 -3.45
CA LYS A 83 -2.96 -9.40 -4.57
C LYS A 83 -3.18 -7.92 -4.74
N LEU A 84 -2.35 -7.11 -4.10
CA LEU A 84 -2.53 -5.66 -4.04
C LEU A 84 -1.83 -4.94 -5.19
N GLU A 85 -2.50 -3.93 -5.74
CA GLU A 85 -1.94 -2.89 -6.57
C GLU A 85 -1.95 -1.58 -5.79
N VAL A 86 -0.80 -0.93 -5.66
CA VAL A 86 -0.62 0.30 -4.88
C VAL A 86 -0.12 1.43 -5.75
N ALA A 87 -0.80 2.56 -5.71
CA ALA A 87 -0.37 3.82 -6.31
C ALA A 87 -0.26 4.91 -5.25
N LEU A 88 0.66 5.85 -5.45
CA LEU A 88 0.79 7.03 -4.62
C LEU A 88 -0.03 8.17 -5.22
N ALA A 89 -1.01 8.67 -4.47
CA ALA A 89 -1.73 9.89 -4.80
C ALA A 89 -1.01 11.07 -4.15
N LEU A 90 -0.51 11.98 -4.98
CA LEU A 90 0.16 13.21 -4.56
C LEU A 90 -0.67 14.43 -4.98
N PRO A 91 -0.50 15.58 -4.30
CA PRO A 91 -1.11 16.82 -4.74
C PRO A 91 -0.72 17.15 -6.19
N GLU A 92 -1.64 17.72 -6.95
CA GLU A 92 -1.37 18.14 -8.32
C GLU A 92 -0.36 19.31 -8.33
N GLY A 93 0.76 19.12 -9.02
CA GLY A 93 1.75 20.18 -9.22
C GLY A 93 1.29 21.17 -10.28
N LYS A 94 1.18 22.44 -9.91
CA LYS A 94 0.83 23.58 -10.77
C LYS A 94 2.05 24.09 -11.54
N SER A 95 3.24 24.05 -10.93
CA SER A 95 4.50 24.48 -11.56
C SER A 95 5.32 23.32 -12.16
N TRP A 96 6.30 23.63 -13.01
CA TRP A 96 7.25 22.61 -13.49
C TRP A 96 8.05 22.00 -12.34
N GLY A 97 8.49 22.82 -11.39
CA GLY A 97 9.23 22.37 -10.21
C GLY A 97 8.41 21.41 -9.34
N GLU A 98 7.14 21.72 -9.08
CA GLU A 98 6.24 20.85 -8.32
C GLU A 98 6.01 19.50 -9.02
N ARG A 99 5.88 19.50 -10.35
CA ARG A 99 5.75 18.27 -11.14
C ARG A 99 7.03 17.43 -11.11
N ALA A 100 8.20 18.06 -11.19
CA ALA A 100 9.48 17.38 -11.08
C ALA A 100 9.68 16.76 -9.68
N PHE A 101 9.34 17.51 -8.63
CA PHE A 101 9.40 17.04 -7.25
C PHE A 101 8.45 15.87 -6.99
N SER A 102 7.20 15.94 -7.47
CA SER A 102 6.22 14.85 -7.36
C SER A 102 6.72 13.55 -8.02
N ARG A 103 7.37 13.65 -9.19
CA ARG A 103 7.98 12.49 -9.86
C ARG A 103 9.13 11.89 -9.06
N LEU A 104 9.99 12.74 -8.47
CA LEU A 104 11.07 12.29 -7.60
C LEU A 104 10.53 11.56 -6.36
N LEU A 105 9.52 12.13 -5.70
CA LEU A 105 8.87 11.50 -4.55
C LEU A 105 8.27 10.14 -4.90
N GLN A 106 7.57 10.02 -6.04
CA GLN A 106 7.06 8.74 -6.50
C GLN A 106 8.18 7.72 -6.72
N ALA A 107 9.27 8.10 -7.39
CA ALA A 107 10.38 7.20 -7.66
C ALA A 107 11.05 6.70 -6.36
N VAL A 108 11.31 7.62 -5.41
CA VAL A 108 11.88 7.28 -4.10
C VAL A 108 10.94 6.37 -3.32
N PHE A 109 9.64 6.67 -3.32
CA PHE A 109 8.63 5.87 -2.65
C PHE A 109 8.64 4.41 -3.15
N PHE A 110 8.53 4.21 -4.47
CA PHE A 110 8.46 2.86 -5.04
C PHE A 110 9.77 2.08 -4.91
N HIS A 111 10.91 2.76 -4.93
CA HIS A 111 12.21 2.14 -4.67
C HIS A 111 12.29 1.57 -3.25
N LEU A 112 11.88 2.37 -2.26
CA LEU A 112 11.88 1.97 -0.85
C LEU A 112 10.85 0.87 -0.59
N LEU A 113 9.63 1.00 -1.12
CA LEU A 113 8.60 -0.02 -1.02
C LEU A 113 9.07 -1.36 -1.61
N GLY A 114 9.72 -1.32 -2.79
CA GLY A 114 10.33 -2.49 -3.41
C GLY A 114 11.38 -3.15 -2.52
N LYS A 115 12.27 -2.37 -1.89
CA LYS A 115 13.27 -2.88 -0.95
C LYS A 115 12.65 -3.57 0.26
N THR A 116 11.68 -2.93 0.92
CA THR A 116 10.99 -3.50 2.08
C THR A 116 10.33 -4.84 1.75
N LEU A 117 9.65 -4.92 0.61
CA LEU A 117 8.97 -6.14 0.17
C LEU A 117 9.95 -7.24 -0.28
N SER A 118 11.06 -6.88 -0.95
CA SER A 118 12.09 -7.83 -1.38
C SER A 118 12.86 -8.42 -0.20
N GLN A 119 13.15 -7.64 0.83
CA GLN A 119 13.83 -8.14 2.04
C GLN A 119 12.96 -9.16 2.78
N GLN A 120 11.64 -9.01 2.78
CA GLN A 120 10.75 -9.95 3.44
C GLN A 120 10.46 -11.23 2.64
N ARG A 121 10.61 -11.23 1.32
CA ARG A 121 10.67 -12.49 0.54
C ARG A 121 11.87 -13.38 0.91
N GLY A 122 12.83 -12.86 1.69
CA GLY A 122 13.96 -13.60 2.23
C GLY A 122 13.68 -14.34 3.55
N ILE A 123 12.49 -14.23 4.14
CA ILE A 123 12.10 -14.99 5.34
C ILE A 123 11.18 -16.12 4.89
N GLY A 124 11.79 -17.14 4.31
CA GLY A 124 11.15 -18.35 3.83
C GLY A 124 12.17 -19.47 3.77
N VAL A 125 12.55 -19.98 4.94
CA VAL A 125 13.07 -21.34 5.14
C VAL A 125 12.36 -21.92 6.36
#